data_AF-A0AAD3D9B5-F1
#
_entry.id   AF-A0AAD3D9B5-F1
#
_cell.length_a   1.000
_cell.length_b   1.000
_cell.length_c   1.000
_cell.angle_alpha   90.00
_cell.angle_beta   90.00
_cell.angle_gamma   90.00
#
_symmetry.space_group_name_H-M   'P 1'
#
loop_
_entity.id
_entity.type
_entity.pdbx_description
1 polymer ?
#
loop_
_entity_poly.entity_id
_entity_poly.type
_entity_poly.pdbx_seq_one_letter_code
_entity_poly.pdbx_strand_id
1 'polypeptide(L)'
;MVASKSFPETIDWMCRLIESLAFSIHALLGLSEPFTGCLRKTFNDRGAMPNWFWPAAGCLLIAVSCGNFSGNNVIVLACQAYIAAFHSGGVFYHRALGDHPLAGVAPGVFVIFPFIITTIRLNVFIAMAGTAVCVGIAYLLSKILIRPIDENRGDHHEELLPEERARMYLSTN
;
A
#
# COMPACT_ATOMS: atom_id res chain seq x y z
N MET A 1 4.76 37.52 -10.79
CA MET A 1 5.48 36.66 -11.77
C MET A 1 5.68 35.30 -11.12
N VAL A 2 5.11 34.23 -11.69
CA VAL A 2 5.40 32.86 -11.26
C VAL A 2 6.72 32.49 -11.93
N ALA A 3 7.79 32.33 -11.14
CA ALA A 3 9.06 31.85 -11.69
C ALA A 3 8.82 30.47 -12.33
N SER A 4 9.23 30.29 -13.58
CA SER A 4 9.16 28.99 -14.25
C SER A 4 10.06 28.01 -13.49
N LYS A 5 9.51 26.88 -13.04
CA LYS A 5 10.31 25.79 -12.46
C LYS A 5 11.34 25.31 -13.46
N SER A 6 12.52 24.94 -12.97
CA SER A 6 13.48 24.19 -13.77
C SER A 6 12.87 22.84 -14.20
N PHE A 7 13.45 22.20 -15.21
CA PHE A 7 12.98 20.90 -15.68
C PHE A 7 12.98 19.83 -14.56
N PRO A 8 14.06 19.66 -13.75
CA PRO A 8 14.04 18.71 -12.63
C PRO A 8 12.98 19.02 -11.57
N GLU A 9 12.75 20.29 -11.24
CA GLU A 9 11.70 20.71 -10.30
C GLU A 9 10.29 20.46 -10.83
N THR A 10 10.11 20.52 -12.14
CA THR A 10 8.84 20.19 -12.80
C THR A 10 8.57 18.69 -12.69
N ILE A 11 9.56 17.84 -13.01
CA ILE A 11 9.44 16.39 -12.88
C ILE A 11 9.20 15.97 -11.42
N ASP A 12 9.98 16.50 -10.46
CA ASP A 12 9.76 16.28 -9.03
C ASP A 12 8.31 16.56 -8.62
N TRP A 13 7.79 17.72 -9.02
CA TRP A 13 6.43 18.13 -8.68
C TRP A 13 5.37 17.24 -9.32
N MET A 14 5.54 16.86 -10.60
CA MET A 14 4.58 15.99 -11.29
C MET A 14 4.56 14.59 -10.69
N CYS A 15 5.72 14.01 -10.37
CA CYS A 15 5.78 12.72 -9.69
C CYS A 15 5.06 12.77 -8.34
N ARG A 16 5.34 13.79 -7.51
CA ARG A 16 4.69 13.98 -6.21
C ARG A 16 3.19 14.17 -6.31
N LEU A 17 2.71 14.86 -7.36
CA LEU A 17 1.29 15.01 -7.64
C LEU A 17 0.63 13.67 -7.95
N ILE A 18 1.22 12.89 -8.85
CA ILE A 18 0.69 11.57 -9.24
C ILE A 18 0.63 10.65 -8.02
N GLU A 19 1.70 10.58 -7.23
CA GLU A 19 1.75 9.81 -5.99
C GLU A 19 0.67 10.23 -5.00
N SER A 20 0.53 11.53 -4.75
CA SER A 20 -0.42 12.05 -3.76
C SER A 20 -1.86 11.82 -4.21
N LEU A 21 -2.17 11.92 -5.51
CA LEU A 21 -3.48 11.56 -6.05
C LEU A 21 -3.77 10.08 -5.87
N ALA A 22 -2.82 9.20 -6.23
CA ALA A 22 -2.96 7.76 -6.04
C ALA A 22 -3.18 7.42 -4.56
N PHE A 23 -2.40 7.99 -3.66
CA PHE A 23 -2.53 7.78 -2.21
C PHE A 23 -3.83 8.33 -1.64
N SER A 24 -4.33 9.46 -2.16
CA SER A 24 -5.63 10.00 -1.74
C SER A 24 -6.77 9.06 -2.13
N ILE A 25 -6.72 8.46 -3.32
CA ILE A 25 -7.70 7.45 -3.74
C ILE A 25 -7.61 6.21 -2.86
N HIS A 26 -6.41 5.67 -2.64
CA HIS A 26 -6.20 4.50 -1.78
C HIS A 26 -6.61 4.77 -0.33
N ALA A 27 -6.41 6.00 0.15
CA ALA A 27 -6.83 6.41 1.47
C ALA A 27 -8.35 6.34 1.64
N LEU A 28 -9.10 6.89 0.67
CA LEU A 28 -10.56 6.84 0.68
C LEU A 28 -11.06 5.39 0.65
N LEU A 29 -10.45 4.54 -0.17
CA LEU A 29 -10.78 3.11 -0.22
C LEU A 29 -10.48 2.44 1.14
N GLY A 30 -9.30 2.68 1.72
CA GLY A 30 -8.92 2.09 3.01
C GLY A 30 -9.81 2.54 4.17
N LEU A 31 -10.14 3.83 4.25
CA LEU A 31 -11.01 4.39 5.28
C LEU A 31 -12.46 3.91 5.16
N SER A 32 -12.94 3.74 3.93
CA SER A 32 -14.30 3.26 3.67
C SER A 32 -14.42 1.73 3.67
N GLU A 33 -13.31 1.00 3.75
CA GLU A 33 -13.29 -0.47 3.70
C GLU A 33 -14.17 -1.16 4.76
N PRO A 34 -14.26 -0.69 6.02
CA PRO A 34 -15.17 -1.27 7.01
C PRO A 34 -16.65 -1.23 6.60
N PHE A 35 -17.03 -0.28 5.74
CA PHE A 35 -18.41 -0.07 5.31
C PHE A 35 -18.68 -0.67 3.93
N THR A 36 -17.68 -0.68 3.04
CA THR A 36 -17.87 -1.05 1.63
C THR A 36 -17.39 -2.47 1.32
N GLY A 37 -16.40 -2.99 2.04
CA GLY A 37 -15.76 -4.26 1.71
C GLY A 37 -15.06 -4.26 0.33
N CYS A 38 -14.85 -3.09 -0.27
CA CYS A 38 -14.44 -2.94 -1.67
C CYS A 38 -13.06 -3.55 -1.93
N LEU A 39 -12.06 -3.24 -1.11
CA LEU A 39 -10.69 -3.73 -1.25
C LEU A 39 -10.65 -5.23 -1.07
N ARG A 40 -11.30 -5.77 -0.02
CA ARG A 40 -11.31 -7.22 0.20
C ARG A 40 -12.00 -7.97 -0.94
N LYS A 41 -13.10 -7.43 -1.45
CA LYS A 41 -13.80 -8.01 -2.60
C LYS A 41 -12.96 -7.95 -3.88
N THR A 42 -12.35 -6.79 -4.18
CA THR A 42 -11.54 -6.59 -5.40
C THR A 42 -10.28 -7.45 -5.40
N PHE A 43 -9.64 -7.62 -4.24
CA PHE A 43 -8.43 -8.43 -4.10
C PHE A 43 -8.72 -9.90 -3.80
N ASN A 44 -9.99 -10.32 -3.71
CA ASN A 44 -10.36 -11.66 -3.24
C ASN A 44 -9.65 -12.01 -1.92
N ASP A 45 -9.51 -11.01 -1.03
CA ASP A 45 -8.87 -11.14 0.27
C ASP A 45 -9.81 -11.89 1.22
N ARG A 46 -9.48 -13.15 1.51
CA ARG A 46 -10.22 -14.04 2.41
C ARG A 46 -9.72 -13.96 3.86
N GLY A 47 -9.36 -12.77 4.33
CA GLY A 47 -8.82 -12.55 5.67
C GLY A 47 -7.30 -12.69 5.76
N ALA A 48 -6.61 -12.49 4.64
CA ALA A 48 -5.17 -12.40 4.55
C ALA A 48 -4.63 -11.19 5.34
N MET A 49 -5.39 -10.09 5.38
CA MET A 49 -5.08 -8.90 6.20
C MET A 49 -6.04 -8.71 7.39
N PRO A 50 -5.55 -8.17 8.54
CA PRO A 50 -6.41 -7.80 9.66
C PRO A 50 -7.42 -6.70 9.30
N ASN A 51 -8.64 -6.75 9.85
CA ASN A 51 -9.70 -5.79 9.53
C ASN A 51 -9.36 -4.31 9.86
N TRP A 52 -8.53 -4.08 10.89
CA TRP A 52 -8.11 -2.73 11.28
C TRP A 52 -7.03 -2.15 10.35
N PHE A 53 -6.35 -3.00 9.56
CA PHE A 53 -5.23 -2.58 8.72
C PHE A 53 -5.67 -1.55 7.68
N TRP A 54 -6.79 -1.80 7.00
CA TRP A 54 -7.27 -0.94 5.92
C TRP A 54 -7.58 0.51 6.35
N PRO A 55 -8.37 0.77 7.41
CA PRO A 55 -8.60 2.14 7.86
C PRO A 55 -7.33 2.78 8.44
N ALA A 56 -6.47 2.02 9.13
CA ALA A 56 -5.20 2.54 9.64
C ALA A 56 -4.26 2.97 8.51
N ALA A 57 -4.12 2.12 7.48
CA ALA A 57 -3.41 2.46 6.25
C ALA A 57 -4.03 3.69 5.59
N GLY A 58 -5.36 3.77 5.52
CA GLY A 58 -6.07 4.93 4.97
C GLY A 58 -5.69 6.25 5.62
N CYS A 59 -5.68 6.34 6.96
CA CYS A 59 -5.22 7.52 7.70
C CYS A 59 -3.77 7.88 7.35
N LEU A 60 -2.88 6.89 7.29
CA LEU A 60 -1.48 7.11 7.00
C LEU A 60 -1.24 7.58 5.56
N LEU A 61 -2.02 7.06 4.60
CA LEU A 61 -1.96 7.48 3.20
C LEU A 61 -2.41 8.94 3.01
N ILE A 62 -3.39 9.43 3.78
CA ILE A 62 -3.74 10.87 3.80
C ILE A 62 -2.56 11.68 4.32
N ALA A 63 -1.98 11.29 5.47
CA ALA A 63 -0.86 12.01 6.06
C ALA A 63 0.33 12.09 5.09
N VAL A 64 0.63 11.00 4.39
CA VAL A 64 1.69 10.95 3.38
C VAL A 64 1.33 11.80 2.16
N SER A 65 0.10 11.74 1.66
CA SER A 65 -0.36 12.59 0.54
C SER A 65 -0.18 14.08 0.84
N CYS A 66 -0.59 14.53 2.04
CA CYS A 66 -0.39 15.91 2.47
C CYS A 66 1.09 16.24 2.71
N GLY A 67 1.80 15.37 3.43
CA GLY A 67 3.21 15.55 3.76
C GLY A 67 4.11 15.59 2.53
N ASN A 68 3.70 14.92 1.45
CA ASN A 68 4.46 14.87 0.21
C ASN A 68 4.56 16.26 -0.46
N PHE A 69 3.75 17.25 -0.09
CA PHE A 69 3.85 18.65 -0.54
C PHE A 69 4.53 19.59 0.45
N SER A 70 5.13 19.06 1.51
CA SER A 70 5.85 19.85 2.51
C SER A 70 6.99 20.69 1.91
N GLY A 71 7.21 21.87 2.50
CA GLY A 71 8.40 22.70 2.24
C GLY A 71 9.67 22.15 2.89
N ASN A 72 9.56 21.16 3.79
CA ASN A 72 10.70 20.52 4.42
C ASN A 72 11.13 19.27 3.63
N ASN A 73 12.37 19.28 3.13
CA ASN A 73 12.92 18.19 2.32
C ASN A 73 12.96 16.84 3.06
N VAL A 74 13.19 16.83 4.37
CA VAL A 74 13.22 15.60 5.17
C VAL A 74 11.84 14.95 5.21
N ILE A 75 10.78 15.74 5.32
CA ILE A 75 9.40 15.23 5.30
C ILE A 75 9.08 14.63 3.94
N VAL A 76 9.44 15.31 2.85
CA VAL A 76 9.24 14.78 1.49
C VAL A 76 9.96 13.45 1.33
N LEU A 77 11.25 13.36 1.70
CA LEU A 77 12.02 12.11 1.59
C LEU A 77 11.45 10.98 2.47
N ALA A 78 10.92 11.28 3.65
CA ALA A 78 10.23 10.30 4.48
C ALA A 78 8.94 9.80 3.82
N CYS A 79 8.17 10.69 3.18
CA CYS A 79 7.02 10.30 2.36
C CYS A 79 7.45 9.39 1.20
N GLN A 80 8.54 9.71 0.51
CA GLN A 80 9.07 8.90 -0.59
C GLN A 80 9.48 7.48 -0.14
N ALA A 81 10.16 7.38 1.00
CA ALA A 81 10.50 6.09 1.60
C ALA A 81 9.25 5.28 1.93
N TYR A 82 8.24 5.91 2.53
CA TYR A 82 6.96 5.25 2.81
C TYR A 82 6.25 4.82 1.52
N ILE A 83 6.19 5.66 0.49
CA ILE A 83 5.56 5.35 -0.81
C ILE A 83 6.24 4.13 -1.45
N ALA A 84 7.58 4.10 -1.46
CA ALA A 84 8.35 2.97 -1.97
C ALA A 84 8.06 1.68 -1.18
N ALA A 85 8.05 1.75 0.14
CA ALA A 85 7.77 0.60 1.01
C ALA A 85 6.33 0.09 0.84
N PHE A 86 5.34 0.98 0.80
CA PHE A 86 3.93 0.64 0.65
C PHE A 86 3.66 -0.09 -0.67
N HIS A 87 4.14 0.46 -1.79
CA HIS A 87 3.94 -0.14 -3.09
C HIS A 87 4.72 -1.45 -3.26
N SER A 88 5.95 -1.53 -2.72
CA SER A 88 6.69 -2.80 -2.66
C SER A 88 5.90 -3.85 -1.85
N GLY A 89 5.29 -3.44 -0.74
CA GLY A 89 4.39 -4.26 0.06
C GLY A 89 3.18 -4.74 -0.76
N GLY A 90 2.59 -3.88 -1.59
CA GLY A 90 1.53 -4.23 -2.53
C GLY A 90 1.94 -5.34 -3.51
N VAL A 91 3.17 -5.31 -4.03
CA VAL A 91 3.70 -6.41 -4.86
C VAL A 91 3.74 -7.73 -4.08
N PHE A 92 4.27 -7.71 -2.86
CA PHE A 92 4.33 -8.90 -2.01
C PHE A 92 2.95 -9.39 -1.57
N TYR A 93 2.01 -8.47 -1.37
CA TYR A 93 0.62 -8.76 -1.05
C TYR A 93 -0.06 -9.54 -2.17
N HIS A 94 -0.06 -9.03 -3.41
CA HIS A 94 -0.62 -9.76 -4.55
C HIS A 94 0.03 -11.14 -4.75
N ARG A 95 1.36 -11.22 -4.56
CA ARG A 95 2.06 -12.50 -4.62
C ARG A 95 1.61 -13.47 -3.52
N ALA A 96 1.38 -12.98 -2.30
CA ALA A 96 0.95 -13.80 -1.17
C ALA A 96 -0.51 -14.26 -1.28
N LEU A 97 -1.35 -13.50 -1.99
CA LEU A 97 -2.72 -13.90 -2.33
C LEU A 97 -2.79 -14.96 -3.45
N GLY A 98 -1.67 -15.25 -4.11
CA GLY A 98 -1.67 -16.15 -5.28
C GLY A 98 -2.23 -15.49 -6.54
N ASP A 99 -2.32 -14.16 -6.59
CA ASP A 99 -2.79 -13.44 -7.77
C ASP A 99 -1.83 -13.65 -8.95
N HIS A 100 -2.37 -13.46 -10.15
CA HIS A 100 -1.57 -13.46 -11.37
C HIS A 100 -0.40 -12.44 -11.25
N PRO A 101 0.83 -12.76 -11.66
CA PRO A 101 2.00 -11.88 -11.48
C PRO A 101 1.83 -10.45 -12.01
N LEU A 102 0.97 -10.26 -13.02
CA LEU A 102 0.63 -8.94 -13.56
C LEU A 102 -0.08 -8.03 -12.55
N ALA A 103 -0.78 -8.58 -11.55
CA ALA A 103 -1.39 -7.80 -10.48
C ALA A 103 -0.34 -7.02 -9.67
N GLY A 104 0.87 -7.56 -9.54
CA GLY A 104 2.00 -6.88 -8.89
C GLY A 104 2.67 -5.80 -9.74
N VAL A 105 2.40 -5.74 -11.05
CA VAL A 105 3.06 -4.75 -11.94
C VAL A 105 2.61 -3.34 -11.62
N ALA A 106 1.31 -3.13 -11.41
CA ALA A 106 0.77 -1.81 -11.10
C ALA A 106 1.43 -1.20 -9.86
N PRO A 107 1.44 -1.84 -8.67
CA PRO A 107 2.16 -1.29 -7.53
C PRO A 107 3.67 -1.21 -7.78
N GLY A 108 4.27 -2.16 -8.50
CA GLY A 108 5.70 -2.11 -8.85
C GLY A 108 6.10 -0.85 -9.64
N VAL A 109 5.30 -0.41 -10.61
CA VAL A 109 5.54 0.83 -11.36
C VAL A 109 5.53 2.04 -10.44
N PHE A 110 4.68 2.05 -9.41
CA PHE A 110 4.62 3.17 -8.47
C PHE A 110 5.88 3.31 -7.58
N VAL A 111 6.77 2.31 -7.53
CA VAL A 111 8.08 2.42 -6.87
C VAL A 111 9.07 3.26 -7.68
N ILE A 112 8.82 3.47 -8.99
CA ILE A 112 9.70 4.25 -9.86
C ILE A 112 9.64 5.75 -9.51
N PHE A 113 8.46 6.28 -9.17
CA PHE A 113 8.29 7.69 -8.81
C PHE A 113 9.13 8.12 -7.59
N PRO A 114 9.10 7.41 -6.44
CA PRO A 114 9.90 7.80 -5.29
C PRO A 114 11.40 7.65 -5.54
N PHE A 115 11.79 6.72 -6.40
CA PHE A 115 13.17 6.60 -6.86
C PHE A 115 13.61 7.82 -7.67
N ILE A 116 12.79 8.28 -8.64
CA ILE A 116 13.06 9.48 -9.45
C ILE A 116 13.16 10.71 -8.54
N ILE A 117 12.19 10.92 -7.65
CA ILE A 117 12.16 12.09 -6.75
C ILE A 117 13.39 12.10 -5.84
N THR A 118 13.73 10.95 -5.24
CA THR A 118 14.91 10.84 -4.37
C THR A 118 16.22 11.08 -5.14
N THR A 119 16.28 10.61 -6.39
CA THR A 119 17.43 10.86 -7.28
C THR A 119 17.60 12.35 -7.58
N ILE A 120 16.49 13.05 -7.88
CA ILE A 120 16.50 14.51 -8.15
C ILE A 120 16.91 15.30 -6.91
N ARG A 121 16.43 14.91 -5.72
CA ARG A 121 16.64 15.65 -4.47
C ARG A 121 17.97 15.37 -3.78
N LEU A 122 18.53 14.17 -3.98
CA LEU A 122 19.77 13.73 -3.35
C LEU A 122 20.76 13.27 -4.42
N ASN A 123 20.76 11.97 -4.72
CA ASN A 123 21.52 11.35 -5.80
C ASN A 123 21.05 9.90 -6.02
N VAL A 124 21.47 9.32 -7.14
CA VAL A 124 21.06 7.96 -7.56
C VAL A 124 21.51 6.86 -6.59
N PHE A 125 22.67 6.97 -5.96
CA PHE A 125 23.17 5.94 -5.04
C PHE A 125 22.33 5.87 -3.77
N ILE A 126 21.98 7.04 -3.20
CA ILE A 126 21.08 7.11 -2.06
C ILE A 126 19.69 6.61 -2.44
N ALA A 127 19.19 6.95 -3.63
CA ALA A 127 17.90 6.45 -4.12
C ALA A 127 17.90 4.90 -4.23
N MET A 128 18.96 4.30 -4.80
CA MET A 128 19.07 2.85 -4.89
C MET A 128 19.11 2.18 -3.51
N ALA A 129 19.98 2.67 -2.62
CA ALA A 129 20.10 2.12 -1.27
C ALA A 129 18.80 2.29 -0.46
N GLY A 130 18.18 3.47 -0.53
CA GLY A 130 16.91 3.76 0.14
C GLY A 130 15.78 2.86 -0.36
N THR A 131 15.63 2.71 -1.68
CA THR A 131 14.62 1.80 -2.25
C THR A 131 14.88 0.35 -1.84
N ALA A 132 16.13 -0.12 -1.87
CA ALA A 132 16.47 -1.48 -1.44
C ALA A 132 16.08 -1.73 0.03
N VAL A 133 16.35 -0.77 0.92
CA VAL A 133 15.93 -0.83 2.33
C VAL A 133 14.40 -0.86 2.45
N CYS A 134 13.69 -0.02 1.71
CA CYS A 134 12.22 0.00 1.72
C CYS A 134 11.61 -1.32 1.23
N VAL A 135 12.17 -1.91 0.16
CA VAL A 135 11.77 -3.22 -0.35
C VAL A 135 12.04 -4.30 0.70
N GLY A 136 13.19 -4.28 1.36
CA GLY A 136 13.52 -5.22 2.44
C GLY A 136 12.56 -5.13 3.61
N ILE A 137 12.23 -3.92 4.07
CA ILE A 137 11.24 -3.69 5.14
C ILE A 137 9.87 -4.21 4.71
N ALA A 138 9.44 -3.87 3.50
CA ALA A 138 8.16 -4.33 2.96
C ALA A 138 8.07 -5.86 2.86
N TYR A 139 9.17 -6.51 2.45
CA TYR A 139 9.25 -7.96 2.43
C TYR A 139 9.12 -8.56 3.83
N LEU A 140 9.87 -8.04 4.81
CA LEU A 140 9.79 -8.53 6.18
C LEU A 140 8.39 -8.34 6.79
N LEU A 141 7.79 -7.17 6.60
CA LEU A 141 6.42 -6.90 7.05
C LEU A 141 5.40 -7.82 6.35
N SER A 142 5.60 -8.13 5.07
CA SER A 142 4.73 -9.05 4.33
C SER A 142 4.68 -10.44 4.97
N LYS A 143 5.81 -10.91 5.52
CA LYS A 143 5.90 -12.21 6.20
C LYS A 143 5.21 -12.24 7.56
N ILE A 144 5.03 -11.07 8.19
CA ILE A 144 4.43 -10.95 9.53
C ILE A 144 2.92 -10.68 9.42
N LEU A 145 2.54 -9.77 8.51
CA LEU A 145 1.18 -9.23 8.44
C LEU A 145 0.26 -10.03 7.53
N ILE A 146 0.80 -10.64 6.47
CA ILE A 146 -0.03 -11.33 5.47
C ILE A 146 -0.09 -12.81 5.78
N ARG A 147 -1.31 -13.32 5.96
CA ARG A 147 -1.57 -14.75 6.04
C ARG A 147 -1.80 -15.29 4.63
N PRO A 148 -0.98 -16.25 4.14
CA PRO A 148 -1.23 -16.87 2.85
C PRO A 148 -2.62 -17.52 2.83
N ILE A 149 -3.27 -17.52 1.68
CA ILE A 149 -4.50 -18.29 1.49
C ILE A 149 -4.09 -19.77 1.43
N ASP A 150 -4.49 -20.56 2.43
CA ASP A 150 -4.33 -22.01 2.39
C ASP A 150 -5.29 -22.61 1.35
N GLU A 151 -4.79 -22.95 0.16
CA GLU A 151 -5.55 -23.73 -0.84
C GLU A 151 -5.97 -25.11 -0.29
N ASN A 152 -5.27 -25.64 0.72
CA ASN A 152 -5.59 -26.90 1.39
C ASN A 152 -6.60 -26.77 2.53
N ARG A 153 -7.04 -25.54 2.88
CA ARG A 153 -8.28 -25.37 3.63
C ARG A 153 -9.43 -25.46 2.63
N GLY A 154 -9.48 -26.61 1.97
CA GLY A 154 -10.65 -27.05 1.26
C GLY A 154 -11.82 -26.88 2.21
N ASP A 155 -12.86 -26.26 1.71
CA ASP A 155 -14.14 -26.18 2.35
C ASP A 155 -14.62 -27.61 2.67
N HIS A 156 -14.21 -28.12 3.84
CA HIS A 156 -15.14 -28.70 4.77
C HIS A 156 -16.11 -27.58 5.18
N HIS A 157 -16.90 -27.10 4.22
CA HIS A 157 -18.27 -26.71 4.47
C HIS A 157 -18.99 -28.03 4.78
N GLU A 158 -18.67 -28.62 5.95
CA GLU A 158 -19.74 -29.15 6.76
C GLU A 158 -20.73 -27.99 6.88
N GLU A 159 -21.88 -28.20 6.28
CA GLU A 159 -23.00 -27.30 6.28
C GLU A 159 -23.41 -27.09 7.74
N LEU A 160 -22.72 -26.18 8.43
CA LEU A 160 -23.00 -25.87 9.83
C LEU A 160 -24.48 -25.53 9.90
N LEU A 161 -25.18 -26.32 10.72
CA LEU A 161 -26.60 -26.15 10.95
C LEU A 161 -26.84 -24.69 11.36
N PRO A 162 -27.99 -24.10 10.99
CA PRO A 162 -28.29 -22.68 11.26
C PRO A 162 -28.00 -22.24 12.71
N GLU A 163 -28.15 -23.16 13.66
CA GLU A 163 -27.92 -22.94 15.09
C GLU A 163 -26.43 -22.77 15.46
N GLU A 164 -25.53 -23.52 14.84
CA GLU A 164 -24.09 -23.40 15.08
C GLU A 164 -23.53 -22.12 14.44
N ARG A 165 -24.08 -21.74 13.30
CA ARG A 165 -23.82 -20.45 12.65
C ARG A 165 -24.24 -19.29 13.57
N ALA A 166 -25.42 -19.38 14.20
CA ALA A 166 -25.91 -18.38 15.15
C ALA A 166 -25.03 -18.28 16.41
N ARG A 167 -24.53 -19.40 16.95
CA ARG A 167 -23.60 -19.39 18.10
C ARG A 167 -22.25 -18.78 17.77
N MET A 168 -21.72 -19.03 16.57
CA MET A 168 -20.44 -18.46 16.16
C MET A 168 -20.51 -16.92 16.12
N TYR A 169 -21.57 -16.34 15.56
CA TYR A 169 -21.78 -14.88 15.54
C TYR A 169 -21.95 -14.25 16.92
N LEU A 170 -22.45 -15.00 17.91
CA LEU A 170 -22.64 -14.52 19.27
C LEU A 170 -21.36 -14.62 20.14
N SER A 171 -20.37 -15.40 19.71
CA SER A 171 -19.12 -15.62 20.47
C SER A 171 -17.97 -14.70 20.09
N THR A 172 -18.11 -13.92 19.01
CA THR A 172 -17.05 -13.04 18.46
C THR A 172 -17.25 -11.55 18.76
N ASN A 173 -18.21 -11.19 19.62
CA ASN A 173 -18.35 -9.86 20.22
C ASN A 173 -18.01 -9.92 21.70
#